data_AF-A0A2W7B4J1-F1
#
_entry.id   AF-A0A2W7B4J1-F1
#
_cell.length_a   1.000
_cell.length_b   1.000
_cell.length_c   1.000
_cell.angle_alpha   90.00
_cell.angle_beta   90.00
_cell.angle_gamma   90.00
#
_symmetry.space_group_name_H-M   'P 1'
#
loop_
_entity.id
_entity.type
_entity.pdbx_description
1 polymer ?
#
loop_
_entity_poly.entity_id
_entity_poly.type
_entity_poly.pdbx_seq_one_letter_code
_entity_poly.pdbx_strand_id
1 'polypeptide(L)'
;MSPNQEIDNFLHPRSPYHGKVKPENLVFNANLQEFAQKVSYICNLETAGKIDTKDAYKKIKALWKALKASKKELGIGTDPMNPDNAADIDVDGFNIEPDESDNDPGESDISDIKSDNSE
;
A
#
# COMPACT_ATOMS: atom_id res chain seq x y z
N MET A 1 -18.12 -24.10 13.07
CA MET A 1 -17.10 -23.25 12.42
C MET A 1 -15.83 -24.05 12.34
N SER A 2 -15.05 -23.95 11.26
CA SER A 2 -13.75 -24.61 11.21
C SER A 2 -12.71 -23.78 11.98
N PRO A 3 -11.67 -24.40 12.57
CA PRO A 3 -10.67 -23.69 13.38
C PRO A 3 -10.03 -22.48 12.66
N ASN A 4 -9.86 -22.58 11.34
CA ASN A 4 -9.29 -21.50 10.54
C ASN A 4 -10.18 -20.25 10.47
N GLN A 5 -11.51 -20.40 10.60
CA GLN A 5 -12.43 -19.25 10.59
C GLN A 5 -12.38 -18.47 11.91
N GLU A 6 -12.09 -19.13 13.02
CA GLU A 6 -11.96 -18.48 14.33
C GLU A 6 -10.68 -17.64 14.40
N ILE A 7 -9.57 -18.19 13.90
CA ILE A 7 -8.29 -17.47 13.79
C ILE A 7 -8.44 -16.27 12.85
N ASP A 8 -9.07 -16.45 11.69
CA ASP A 8 -9.33 -15.35 10.75
C ASP A 8 -10.12 -14.21 11.43
N ASN A 9 -11.22 -14.54 12.11
CA ASN A 9 -12.03 -13.52 12.80
C ASN A 9 -11.30 -12.85 13.97
N PHE A 10 -10.40 -13.57 14.65
CA PHE A 10 -9.59 -13.02 15.73
C PHE A 10 -8.52 -12.05 15.21
N LEU A 11 -7.80 -12.45 14.15
CA LEU A 11 -6.72 -11.65 13.57
C LEU A 11 -7.26 -10.47 12.75
N HIS A 12 -8.46 -10.59 12.18
CA HIS A 12 -9.07 -9.62 11.29
C HIS A 12 -10.42 -9.12 11.85
N PRO A 13 -10.42 -8.34 12.94
CA PRO A 13 -11.66 -7.78 13.48
C PRO A 13 -12.32 -6.90 12.40
N ARG A 14 -13.60 -7.16 12.14
CA ARG A 14 -14.44 -6.39 11.21
C ARG A 14 -15.31 -5.43 12.00
N SER A 15 -15.26 -4.16 11.66
CA SER A 15 -16.10 -3.14 12.27
C SER A 15 -17.50 -3.18 11.65
N PRO A 16 -18.58 -3.03 12.44
CA PRO A 16 -19.92 -2.91 11.88
C PRO A 16 -20.03 -1.72 10.93
N TYR A 17 -20.80 -1.89 9.85
CA TYR A 17 -21.09 -0.80 8.94
C TYR A 17 -22.23 0.08 9.49
N HIS A 18 -21.97 1.38 9.65
CA HIS A 18 -22.94 2.33 10.20
C HIS A 18 -23.51 3.32 9.16
N GLY A 19 -23.25 3.09 7.86
CA GLY A 19 -23.75 3.95 6.79
C GLY A 19 -25.10 3.52 6.22
N LYS A 20 -25.48 4.13 5.09
CA LYS A 20 -26.73 3.80 4.38
C LYS A 20 -26.68 2.35 3.89
N VAL A 21 -27.63 1.53 4.33
CA VAL A 21 -27.70 0.11 3.98
C VAL A 21 -28.10 -0.05 2.51
N LYS A 22 -27.08 -0.16 1.65
CA LYS A 22 -27.19 -0.53 0.24
C LYS A 22 -26.20 -1.68 -0.04
N PRO A 23 -26.51 -2.63 -0.93
CA PRO A 23 -25.59 -3.72 -1.24
C PRO A 23 -24.19 -3.24 -1.62
N GLU A 24 -24.11 -2.21 -2.47
CA GLU A 24 -22.84 -1.65 -2.95
C GLU A 24 -22.02 -1.09 -1.80
N ASN A 25 -22.67 -0.37 -0.89
CA ASN A 25 -22.04 0.21 0.30
C ASN A 25 -21.48 -0.86 1.25
N LEU A 26 -22.22 -1.96 1.43
CA LEU A 26 -21.78 -3.07 2.29
C LEU A 26 -20.58 -3.79 1.69
N VAL A 27 -20.62 -4.07 0.39
CA VAL A 27 -19.51 -4.71 -0.34
C VAL A 27 -18.28 -3.80 -0.32
N PHE A 28 -18.43 -2.52 -0.63
CA PHE A 28 -17.31 -1.59 -0.59
C PHE A 28 -16.72 -1.42 0.81
N ASN A 29 -17.56 -1.37 1.84
CA ASN A 29 -17.09 -1.35 3.22
C ASN A 29 -16.29 -2.61 3.56
N ALA A 30 -16.71 -3.79 3.11
CA ALA A 30 -15.92 -5.01 3.31
C ALA A 30 -14.54 -4.91 2.63
N ASN A 31 -14.49 -4.43 1.39
CA ASN A 31 -13.24 -4.22 0.65
C ASN A 31 -12.34 -3.16 1.31
N LEU A 32 -12.94 -2.10 1.86
CA LEU A 32 -12.22 -1.06 2.60
C LEU A 32 -11.62 -1.61 3.90
N GLN A 33 -12.34 -2.45 4.62
CA GLN A 33 -11.83 -3.10 5.83
C GLN A 33 -10.68 -4.06 5.51
N GLU A 34 -10.81 -4.85 4.44
CA GLU A 34 -9.72 -5.72 3.97
C GLU A 34 -8.48 -4.92 3.56
N PHE A 35 -8.66 -3.79 2.87
CA PHE A 35 -7.58 -2.86 2.54
C PHE A 35 -6.85 -2.38 3.81
N ALA A 36 -7.59 -1.88 4.81
CA ALA A 36 -7.01 -1.37 6.05
C ALA A 36 -6.21 -2.44 6.80
N GLN A 37 -6.74 -3.66 6.88
CA GLN A 37 -6.07 -4.80 7.51
C GLN A 37 -4.76 -5.14 6.78
N LYS A 38 -4.80 -5.26 5.44
CA LYS A 38 -3.60 -5.57 4.65
C LYS A 38 -2.53 -4.48 4.74
N VAL A 39 -2.92 -3.21 4.73
CA VAL A 39 -1.99 -2.09 4.95
C VAL A 39 -1.32 -2.21 6.32
N SER A 40 -2.08 -2.48 7.37
CA SER A 40 -1.52 -2.67 8.71
C SER A 40 -0.50 -3.81 8.75
N TYR A 41 -0.77 -4.94 8.11
CA TYR A 41 0.21 -6.03 8.03
C TYR A 41 1.48 -5.64 7.28
N ILE A 42 1.35 -4.94 6.16
CA ILE A 42 2.50 -4.49 5.39
C ILE A 42 3.37 -3.55 6.24
N CYS A 43 2.77 -2.58 6.92
CA CYS A 43 3.49 -1.68 7.81
C CYS A 43 4.16 -2.44 8.96
N ASN A 44 3.48 -3.41 9.58
CA ASN A 44 4.08 -4.19 10.66
C ASN A 44 5.28 -5.04 10.16
N LEU A 45 5.20 -5.58 8.94
CA LEU A 45 6.31 -6.31 8.33
C LEU A 45 7.50 -5.40 8.03
N GLU A 46 7.23 -4.19 7.55
CA GLU A 46 8.26 -3.18 7.27
C GLU A 46 8.94 -2.71 8.56
N THR A 47 8.16 -2.35 9.58
CA THR A 47 8.67 -1.92 10.89
C THR A 47 9.46 -3.04 11.59
N ALA A 48 9.13 -4.31 11.33
CA ALA A 48 9.89 -5.46 11.82
C ALA A 48 11.12 -5.81 10.97
N GLY A 49 11.42 -5.02 9.92
CA GLY A 49 12.54 -5.24 9.00
C GLY A 49 12.40 -6.49 8.12
N LYS A 50 11.18 -7.02 7.94
CA LYS A 50 10.91 -8.22 7.14
C LYS A 50 10.75 -7.93 5.66
N ILE A 51 10.38 -6.70 5.33
CA ILE A 51 10.30 -6.20 3.96
C ILE A 51 10.91 -4.80 3.96
N ASP A 52 11.52 -4.42 2.84
CA ASP A 52 12.05 -3.08 2.66
C ASP A 52 10.93 -2.05 2.45
N THR A 53 11.19 -0.79 2.81
CA THR A 53 10.25 0.33 2.70
C THR A 53 9.76 0.50 1.24
N LYS A 54 10.63 0.32 0.24
CA LYS A 54 10.25 0.43 -1.19
C LYS A 54 9.25 -0.65 -1.59
N ASP A 55 9.40 -1.86 -1.07
CA ASP A 55 8.49 -2.98 -1.35
C ASP A 55 7.17 -2.86 -0.59
N ALA A 56 7.22 -2.36 0.66
CA ALA A 56 6.02 -2.01 1.42
C ALA A 56 5.18 -0.97 0.66
N TYR A 57 5.81 0.10 0.17
CA TYR A 57 5.16 1.14 -0.62
C TYR A 57 4.49 0.57 -1.88
N LYS A 58 5.22 -0.22 -2.69
CA LYS A 58 4.65 -0.85 -3.90
C LYS A 58 3.42 -1.69 -3.59
N LYS A 59 3.46 -2.49 -2.52
CA LYS A 59 2.33 -3.33 -2.08
C LYS A 59 1.13 -2.47 -1.67
N ILE A 60 1.33 -1.42 -0.88
CA ILE A 60 0.27 -0.50 -0.48
C ILE A 60 -0.33 0.22 -1.71
N LYS A 61 0.51 0.67 -2.65
CA LYS A 61 0.06 1.29 -3.91
C LYS A 61 -0.80 0.33 -4.73
N ALA A 62 -0.46 -0.96 -4.79
CA ALA A 62 -1.27 -1.97 -5.46
C ALA A 62 -2.64 -2.17 -4.77
N LEU A 63 -2.66 -2.24 -3.43
CA LEU A 63 -3.91 -2.35 -2.66
C LEU A 63 -4.81 -1.13 -2.87
N TRP A 64 -4.23 0.07 -2.90
CA TRP A 64 -4.96 1.30 -3.17
C TRP A 64 -5.61 1.28 -4.56
N LYS A 65 -4.86 0.87 -5.60
CA LYS A 65 -5.40 0.72 -6.96
C LYS A 65 -6.58 -0.26 -7.00
N ALA A 66 -6.47 -1.39 -6.31
CA ALA A 66 -7.56 -2.37 -6.22
C ALA A 66 -8.81 -1.79 -5.51
N LEU A 67 -8.62 -1.07 -4.40
CA LEU A 67 -9.72 -0.42 -3.68
C LEU A 67 -10.43 0.63 -4.55
N LYS A 68 -9.66 1.44 -5.29
CA LYS A 68 -10.22 2.43 -6.24
C LYS A 68 -11.05 1.76 -7.34
N ALA A 69 -10.52 0.70 -7.95
CA ALA A 69 -11.22 -0.08 -8.97
C ALA A 69 -12.54 -0.64 -8.42
N SER A 70 -12.51 -1.24 -7.23
CA SER A 70 -13.73 -1.76 -6.58
C SER A 70 -14.78 -0.67 -6.34
N LYS A 71 -14.37 0.53 -5.87
CA LYS A 71 -15.30 1.66 -5.68
C LYS A 71 -16.01 2.04 -6.98
N LYS A 72 -15.26 2.08 -8.09
CA LYS A 72 -15.74 2.42 -9.42
C LYS A 72 -16.70 1.35 -9.96
N GLU A 73 -16.33 0.08 -9.83
CA GLU A 73 -17.16 -1.07 -10.25
C GLU A 73 -18.50 -1.12 -9.50
N LEU A 74 -18.50 -0.71 -8.23
CA LEU A 74 -19.71 -0.63 -7.39
C LEU A 74 -20.53 0.64 -7.64
N GLY A 75 -20.10 1.55 -8.53
CA GLY A 75 -20.81 2.79 -8.83
C GLY A 75 -20.92 3.75 -7.65
N ILE A 76 -20.02 3.65 -6.67
CA ILE A 76 -20.08 4.48 -5.45
C ILE A 76 -19.46 5.83 -5.72
N GLY A 77 -20.28 6.88 -5.66
CA GLY A 77 -19.85 8.25 -5.88
C GLY A 77 -19.65 8.63 -7.35
N THR A 78 -20.00 7.74 -8.28
CA THR A 78 -20.14 8.10 -9.70
C THR A 78 -21.49 8.76 -9.91
N ASP A 79 -21.49 10.09 -10.03
CA ASP A 79 -22.61 10.81 -10.62
C ASP A 79 -22.45 10.76 -12.16
N PRO A 80 -23.40 10.19 -12.91
CA PRO A 80 -23.33 10.15 -14.38
C PRO A 80 -23.28 11.56 -15.03
N MET A 81 -23.59 12.62 -14.29
CA MET A 81 -23.55 14.02 -14.76
C MET A 81 -22.22 14.74 -14.47
N ASN A 82 -21.28 14.12 -13.76
CA ASN A 82 -20.01 14.76 -13.41
C ASN A 82 -18.81 13.96 -13.97
N PRO A 83 -18.33 14.31 -15.19
CA PRO A 83 -17.20 13.65 -15.84
C PRO A 83 -15.87 13.84 -15.10
N ASP A 84 -15.78 14.82 -14.20
CA ASP A 84 -14.56 15.11 -13.44
C ASP A 84 -14.33 14.09 -12.29
N ASN A 85 -15.36 13.30 -11.92
CA ASN A 85 -15.21 12.21 -10.95
C ASN A 85 -14.45 10.99 -11.50
N ALA A 86 -14.24 10.93 -12.81
CA ALA A 86 -13.40 9.91 -13.46
C ALA A 86 -11.92 10.33 -13.57
N ALA A 87 -11.61 11.61 -13.28
CA ALA A 87 -10.25 12.05 -13.04
C ALA A 87 -9.86 11.60 -11.63
N ASP A 88 -9.45 10.34 -11.56
CA ASP A 88 -8.60 9.83 -10.49
C ASP A 88 -7.64 10.94 -10.03
N ILE A 89 -7.56 11.19 -8.72
CA ILE A 89 -6.33 11.73 -8.15
C ILE A 89 -5.27 10.70 -8.54
N ASP A 90 -4.57 10.99 -9.62
CA ASP A 90 -3.34 10.31 -9.97
C ASP A 90 -2.43 10.50 -8.77
N VAL A 91 -2.28 9.44 -7.99
CA VAL A 91 -1.24 9.36 -6.95
C VAL A 91 0.15 9.36 -7.59
N ASP A 92 0.23 9.38 -8.92
CA ASP A 92 1.45 9.70 -9.66
C ASP A 92 1.81 11.20 -9.57
N GLY A 93 0.91 12.06 -9.05
CA GLY A 93 1.22 13.42 -8.60
C GLY A 93 1.86 13.52 -7.21
N PHE A 94 1.95 12.41 -6.45
CA PHE A 94 2.85 12.32 -5.30
C PHE A 94 4.20 11.80 -5.78
N ASN A 95 4.86 12.61 -6.62
CA ASN A 95 6.25 12.43 -6.98
C ASN A 95 7.08 12.78 -5.73
N ILE A 96 7.17 11.87 -4.76
CA ILE A 96 8.38 11.81 -3.95
C ILE A 96 9.41 11.23 -4.93
N GLU A 97 10.13 12.13 -5.57
CA GLU A 97 11.41 11.76 -6.18
C GLU A 97 12.18 10.96 -5.13
N PRO A 98 12.75 9.79 -5.46
CA PRO A 98 13.66 9.14 -4.53
C PRO A 98 14.67 10.20 -4.14
N ASP A 99 14.75 10.51 -2.85
CA ASP A 99 15.70 11.49 -2.36
C ASP A 99 17.10 11.02 -2.79
N GLU A 100 17.70 11.71 -3.76
CA GLU A 100 19.04 11.40 -4.24
C GLU A 100 20.09 11.62 -3.13
N SER A 101 19.69 12.09 -1.94
CA SER A 101 20.54 12.19 -0.75
C SER A 101 20.85 10.86 -0.06
N ASP A 102 20.11 9.77 -0.37
CA ASP A 102 20.42 8.41 0.11
C ASP A 102 21.43 7.66 -0.81
N ASN A 103 22.17 8.37 -1.66
CA ASN A 103 23.45 7.86 -2.14
C ASN A 103 24.42 7.87 -0.94
N ASP A 104 24.42 6.79 -0.18
CA ASP A 104 25.50 6.44 0.74
C ASP A 104 26.83 6.51 -0.04
N PRO A 105 27.78 7.42 0.29
CA PRO A 105 29.09 7.44 -0.34
C PRO A 105 30.00 6.32 0.21
N GLY A 106 29.40 5.19 0.59
CA GLY A 106 29.94 4.14 1.44
C GLY A 106 30.43 2.90 0.73
N GLU A 107 30.75 2.96 -0.56
CA GLU A 107 31.73 2.04 -1.15
C GLU A 107 32.93 2.87 -1.60
N SER A 108 33.85 3.10 -0.65
CA SER A 108 35.22 3.43 -1.01
C SER A 108 35.75 2.28 -1.86
N ASP A 109 36.01 2.54 -3.14
CA ASP A 109 36.79 1.65 -3.98
C ASP A 109 38.14 1.37 -3.29
N ILE A 110 38.27 0.18 -2.68
CA ILE A 110 39.53 -0.34 -2.12
C ILE A 110 40.41 -0.86 -3.27
N SER A 111 40.44 -0.15 -4.41
CA SER A 111 41.33 -0.47 -5.54
C SER A 111 42.64 0.31 -5.49
N ASP A 112 42.73 1.41 -4.73
CA ASP A 112 43.84 2.37 -4.89
C ASP A 112 44.93 2.26 -3.80
N ILE A 113 44.86 1.26 -2.92
CA ILE A 113 45.91 1.01 -1.91
C ILE A 113 46.62 -0.29 -2.24
N LYS A 114 47.47 -0.26 -3.27
CA LYS A 114 48.72 -1.04 -3.38
C LYS A 114 49.39 -0.67 -4.70
N SER A 115 50.43 0.14 -4.62
CA SER A 115 51.75 -0.08 -5.26
C SER A 115 52.43 1.27 -5.46
N ASP A 116 53.14 1.73 -4.43
CA ASP A 116 54.36 2.53 -4.61
C ASP A 116 55.30 2.17 -3.46
N ASN A 117 55.99 1.06 -3.64
CA ASN A 117 57.13 0.61 -2.84
C ASN A 117 58.10 -0.09 -3.80
N SER A 118 59.03 0.71 -4.35
CA SER A 118 60.26 0.41 -5.13
C SER A 118 60.34 1.49 -6.20
N GLU A 119 61.38 2.31 -6.34
CA GLU A 119 62.83 2.08 -6.15
C GLU A 119 63.53 3.45 -6.01
#